data_AF-A0A3S0PUL0-F1
#
_entry.id   AF-A0A3S0PUL0-F1
#
_cell.length_a   1.000
_cell.length_b   1.000
_cell.length_c   1.000
_cell.angle_alpha   90.00
_cell.angle_beta   90.00
_cell.angle_gamma   90.00
#
_symmetry.space_group_name_H-M   'P 1'
#
loop_
_entity.id
_entity.type
_entity.pdbx_description
1 polymer ?
#
loop_
_entity_poly.entity_id
_entity_poly.type
_entity_poly.pdbx_seq_one_letter_code
_entity_poly.pdbx_strand_id
1 'polypeptide(L)'
;MNKAYYFAIAFLILSCNRNQPETKNTDKVAEFENIVGTGYLKLTADYDECGEWGGHHEEIKIVRAEKKLFAEITKDSVDCKNLTSRKIIEKKRVALNENHKKAISDYLHELLNKSLEEQIPYHAGQWYSAETIDSTLVLNYHEAGNNWKGFMKLKVELSK
;
A
#
# COMPACT_ATOMS: atom_id res chain seq x y z
N MET A 1 60.41 29.21 -8.25
CA MET A 1 59.30 28.31 -7.82
C MET A 1 58.08 29.17 -7.60
N ASN A 2 57.14 29.09 -8.54
CA ASN A 2 56.27 30.20 -8.90
C ASN A 2 55.06 30.34 -7.97
N LYS A 3 55.04 31.46 -7.23
CA LYS A 3 53.91 31.95 -6.41
C LYS A 3 52.57 32.03 -7.19
N ALA A 4 52.63 31.99 -8.53
CA ALA A 4 51.45 31.95 -9.41
C ALA A 4 50.60 30.68 -9.25
N TYR A 5 51.20 29.54 -8.85
CA TYR A 5 50.46 28.28 -8.73
C TYR A 5 49.53 28.23 -7.51
N TYR A 6 49.93 28.89 -6.41
CA TYR A 6 49.10 28.98 -5.21
C TYR A 6 47.87 29.87 -5.39
N PHE A 7 47.95 30.87 -6.28
CA PHE A 7 46.83 31.77 -6.57
C PHE A 7 45.73 31.08 -7.39
N ALA A 8 46.09 30.12 -8.25
CA ALA A 8 45.13 29.36 -9.06
C ALA A 8 44.32 28.34 -8.23
N ILE A 9 44.91 27.78 -7.16
CA ILE A 9 44.22 26.81 -6.29
C ILE A 9 43.22 27.50 -5.36
N ALA A 10 43.48 28.76 -4.95
CA ALA A 10 42.58 29.53 -4.09
C ALA A 10 41.26 29.94 -4.79
N PHE A 11 41.23 30.03 -6.12
CA PHE A 11 40.02 30.42 -6.86
C PHE A 11 39.00 29.27 -7.07
N LEU A 12 39.41 28.01 -6.89
CA LEU A 12 38.54 26.85 -7.09
C LEU A 12 37.65 26.54 -5.87
N ILE A 13 37.90 27.16 -4.71
CA ILE A 13 37.17 26.88 -3.46
C ILE A 13 36.01 27.86 -3.21
N LEU A 14 35.82 28.88 -4.07
CA LEU A 14 34.81 29.93 -3.90
C LEU A 14 33.57 29.79 -4.80
N SER A 15 33.50 28.74 -5.63
CA SER A 15 32.32 28.49 -6.49
C SER A 15 31.61 27.20 -6.09
N CYS A 16 31.05 27.19 -4.88
CA CYS A 16 29.88 26.35 -4.57
C CYS A 16 29.14 26.83 -3.30
N ASN A 17 28.89 28.14 -3.18
CA ASN A 17 27.79 28.62 -2.33
C ASN A 17 26.55 28.81 -3.21
N ARG A 18 26.01 27.69 -3.71
CA ARG A 18 24.65 27.68 -4.23
C ARG A 18 23.76 27.46 -3.02
N ASN A 19 23.20 28.54 -2.47
CA ASN A 19 22.11 28.43 -1.52
C ASN A 19 21.06 27.53 -2.17
N GLN A 20 20.90 26.32 -1.62
CA GLN A 20 19.87 25.41 -2.03
C GLN A 20 18.56 26.16 -1.80
N PRO A 21 17.72 26.40 -2.83
CA PRO A 21 16.40 26.95 -2.57
C PRO A 21 15.76 26.00 -1.56
N GLU A 22 15.29 26.53 -0.43
CA GLU A 22 14.53 25.76 0.54
C GLU A 22 13.47 25.00 -0.23
N THR A 23 13.68 23.70 -0.38
CA THR A 23 12.66 22.81 -0.89
C THR A 23 11.58 22.90 0.15
N LYS A 24 10.51 23.66 -0.16
CA LYS A 24 9.24 23.43 0.50
C LYS A 24 9.03 21.93 0.43
N ASN A 25 9.08 21.26 1.57
CA ASN A 25 8.60 19.89 1.71
C ASN A 25 7.10 19.94 1.42
N THR A 26 6.72 20.12 0.16
CA THR A 26 5.60 19.39 -0.38
C THR A 26 6.08 17.96 -0.31
N ASP A 27 5.66 17.25 0.75
CA ASP A 27 5.86 15.82 0.86
C ASP A 27 5.53 15.23 -0.51
N LYS A 28 6.57 14.88 -1.26
CA LYS A 28 6.41 14.14 -2.50
C LYS A 28 6.04 12.75 -2.03
N VAL A 29 4.77 12.59 -1.66
CA VAL A 29 4.13 11.28 -1.62
C VAL A 29 4.55 10.64 -2.92
N ALA A 30 5.35 9.56 -2.84
CA ALA A 30 5.73 8.81 -4.01
C ALA A 30 4.47 8.63 -4.84
N GLU A 31 4.47 9.18 -6.06
CA GLU A 31 3.23 9.36 -6.82
C GLU A 31 2.53 8.01 -6.89
N PHE A 32 1.35 7.87 -6.27
CA PHE A 32 0.65 6.58 -6.11
C PHE A 32 0.54 5.80 -7.43
N GLU A 33 0.54 6.56 -8.54
CA GLU A 33 0.63 6.10 -9.91
C GLU A 33 1.82 5.17 -10.21
N ASN A 34 2.96 5.37 -9.54
CA ASN A 34 4.18 4.55 -9.65
C ASN A 34 4.03 3.20 -8.96
N ILE A 35 3.27 3.12 -7.85
CA ILE A 35 3.03 1.86 -7.13
C ILE A 35 2.18 0.92 -8.00
N VAL A 36 1.16 1.46 -8.67
CA VAL A 36 0.30 0.67 -9.56
C VAL A 36 0.97 0.43 -10.92
N GLY A 37 1.73 1.41 -11.42
CA GLY A 37 2.42 1.34 -12.71
C GLY A 37 1.47 1.05 -13.88
N THR A 38 1.88 0.12 -14.74
CA THR A 38 1.09 -0.45 -15.84
C THR A 38 0.28 -1.69 -15.43
N GLY A 39 0.45 -2.14 -14.18
CA GLY A 39 -0.11 -3.37 -13.66
C GLY A 39 -1.35 -3.15 -12.78
N TYR A 40 -1.42 -3.94 -11.72
CA TYR A 40 -2.39 -3.75 -10.64
C TYR A 40 -1.68 -3.84 -9.29
N LEU A 41 -2.29 -3.18 -8.30
CA LEU A 41 -2.03 -3.38 -6.89
C LEU A 41 -3.22 -4.13 -6.31
N LYS A 42 -2.99 -5.29 -5.71
CA LYS A 42 -4.01 -6.14 -5.10
C LYS A 42 -3.86 -6.09 -3.60
N LEU A 43 -4.93 -5.72 -2.90
CA LEU A 43 -5.02 -5.73 -1.45
C LEU A 43 -6.00 -6.81 -1.05
N THR A 44 -5.65 -7.68 -0.10
CA THR A 44 -6.55 -8.73 0.38
C THR A 44 -6.72 -8.68 1.89
N ALA A 45 -7.88 -9.14 2.34
CA ALA A 45 -8.17 -9.47 3.71
C ALA A 45 -8.85 -10.84 3.77
N ASP A 46 -8.21 -11.79 4.42
CA ASP A 46 -8.76 -13.10 4.75
C ASP A 46 -9.16 -13.10 6.22
N TYR A 47 -10.40 -13.45 6.50
CA TYR A 47 -10.96 -13.45 7.84
C TYR A 47 -10.99 -14.85 8.44
N ASP A 48 -11.31 -14.93 9.74
CA ASP A 48 -11.23 -16.15 10.56
C ASP A 48 -12.56 -16.51 11.23
N GLU A 49 -13.71 -16.14 10.64
CA GLU A 49 -15.03 -16.45 11.23
C GLU A 49 -15.28 -17.94 11.45
N CYS A 50 -14.57 -18.80 10.72
CA CYS A 50 -14.60 -20.26 10.84
C CYS A 50 -13.36 -20.82 11.57
N GLY A 51 -12.66 -19.99 12.33
CA GLY A 51 -11.46 -20.36 13.10
C GLY A 51 -10.26 -20.66 12.21
N GLU A 52 -9.51 -21.73 12.53
CA GLU A 52 -8.33 -22.16 11.76
C GLU A 52 -8.65 -22.49 10.28
N TRP A 53 -9.93 -22.71 9.98
CA TRP A 53 -10.42 -23.01 8.64
C TRP A 53 -10.73 -21.75 7.82
N GLY A 54 -10.35 -20.58 8.35
CA GLY A 54 -10.45 -19.28 7.71
C GLY A 54 -11.84 -18.67 7.86
N GLY A 55 -12.26 -17.97 6.83
CA GLY A 55 -13.43 -17.11 6.87
C GLY A 55 -13.74 -16.60 5.49
N HIS A 56 -14.43 -15.47 5.42
CA HIS A 56 -14.63 -14.81 4.13
C HIS A 56 -13.35 -14.13 3.65
N HIS A 57 -13.30 -13.87 2.34
CA HIS A 57 -12.23 -13.19 1.64
C HIS A 57 -12.76 -11.89 1.03
N GLU A 58 -11.98 -10.83 1.21
CA GLU A 58 -12.21 -9.55 0.56
C GLU A 58 -10.97 -9.13 -0.26
N GLU A 59 -11.22 -8.61 -1.46
CA GLU A 59 -10.17 -8.12 -2.37
C GLU A 59 -10.49 -6.69 -2.79
N ILE A 60 -9.47 -5.84 -2.81
CA ILE A 60 -9.47 -4.53 -3.47
C ILE A 60 -8.35 -4.55 -4.51
N LYS A 61 -8.74 -4.64 -5.78
CA LYS A 61 -7.81 -4.61 -6.91
C LYS A 61 -7.81 -3.23 -7.55
N ILE A 62 -6.69 -2.53 -7.41
CA ILE A 62 -6.48 -1.22 -8.04
C ILE A 62 -5.90 -1.44 -9.43
N VAL A 63 -6.64 -1.02 -10.44
CA VAL A 63 -6.30 -1.18 -11.86
C VAL A 63 -6.26 0.17 -12.57
N ARG A 64 -5.36 0.28 -13.55
CA ARG A 64 -5.36 1.41 -14.48
C ARG A 64 -6.18 1.03 -15.71
N ALA A 65 -7.17 1.86 -16.03
CA ALA A 65 -7.86 1.82 -17.31
C ALA A 65 -7.68 3.17 -17.99
N GLU A 66 -7.00 3.16 -19.14
CA GLU A 66 -6.54 4.36 -19.84
C GLU A 66 -5.66 5.25 -18.93
N LYS A 67 -6.15 6.44 -18.57
CA LYS A 67 -5.46 7.42 -17.71
C LYS A 67 -6.10 7.55 -16.33
N LYS A 68 -7.01 6.66 -15.96
CA LYS A 68 -7.73 6.70 -14.68
C LYS A 68 -7.50 5.41 -13.90
N LEU A 69 -7.44 5.55 -12.58
CA LEU A 69 -7.35 4.42 -11.67
C LEU A 69 -8.74 4.05 -11.16
N PHE A 70 -8.97 2.76 -10.98
CA PHE A 70 -10.20 2.21 -10.44
C PHE A 70 -9.87 1.19 -9.35
N ALA A 71 -10.66 1.16 -8.29
CA ALA A 71 -10.69 0.04 -7.35
C ALA A 71 -11.84 -0.90 -7.74
N GLU A 72 -11.51 -2.16 -7.98
CA GLU A 72 -12.45 -3.27 -8.09
C GLU A 72 -12.49 -3.98 -6.74
N ILE A 73 -13.64 -3.93 -6.07
CA ILE A 73 -13.83 -4.44 -4.73
C ILE A 73 -14.72 -5.67 -4.81
N THR A 74 -14.27 -6.78 -4.24
CA THR A 74 -15.06 -8.01 -4.13
C THR A 74 -15.07 -8.55 -2.71
N LYS A 75 -16.19 -9.18 -2.35
CA LYS A 75 -16.35 -9.94 -1.10
C LYS A 75 -17.00 -11.27 -1.42
N ASP A 76 -16.45 -12.36 -0.88
CA ASP A 76 -17.10 -13.66 -0.94
C ASP A 76 -17.99 -13.91 0.30
N SER A 77 -18.90 -14.87 0.14
CA SER A 77 -19.64 -15.46 1.24
C SER A 77 -18.81 -16.55 1.90
N VAL A 78 -18.97 -16.72 3.21
CA VAL A 78 -18.47 -17.90 3.91
C VAL A 78 -19.62 -18.68 4.56
N ASP A 79 -19.60 -19.99 4.39
CA ASP A 79 -20.39 -20.95 5.17
C ASP A 79 -19.42 -21.89 5.89
N CYS A 80 -19.31 -21.75 7.21
CA CYS A 80 -18.39 -22.56 8.02
C CYS A 80 -18.74 -24.05 8.04
N LYS A 81 -19.96 -24.43 7.64
CA LYS A 81 -20.35 -25.85 7.50
C LYS A 81 -19.95 -26.41 6.14
N ASN A 82 -19.81 -25.57 5.13
CA ASN A 82 -19.43 -25.97 3.78
C ASN A 82 -18.56 -24.91 3.08
N LEU A 83 -17.26 -24.96 3.37
CA LEU A 83 -16.26 -24.03 2.84
C LEU A 83 -16.12 -24.06 1.31
N THR A 84 -16.63 -25.09 0.63
CA THR A 84 -16.58 -25.18 -0.85
C THR A 84 -17.68 -24.37 -1.54
N SER A 85 -18.64 -23.86 -0.77
CA SER A 85 -19.81 -23.15 -1.31
C SER A 85 -19.60 -21.63 -1.50
N ARG A 86 -18.36 -21.14 -1.38
CA ARG A 86 -18.02 -19.72 -1.46
C ARG A 86 -18.45 -19.12 -2.80
N LYS A 87 -19.07 -17.94 -2.75
CA LYS A 87 -19.53 -17.18 -3.91
C LYS A 87 -19.27 -15.70 -3.68
N ILE A 88 -18.96 -14.97 -4.74
CA ILE A 88 -18.86 -13.50 -4.68
C ILE A 88 -20.27 -12.95 -4.44
N ILE A 89 -20.47 -12.29 -3.29
CA ILE A 89 -21.75 -11.67 -2.91
C ILE A 89 -21.74 -10.16 -3.07
N GLU A 90 -20.56 -9.56 -3.13
CA GLU A 90 -20.39 -8.13 -3.39
C GLU A 90 -19.37 -7.93 -4.50
N LYS A 91 -19.71 -7.05 -5.45
CA LYS A 91 -18.79 -6.59 -6.49
C LYS A 91 -19.07 -5.13 -6.80
N LYS A 92 -18.08 -4.27 -6.58
CA LYS A 92 -18.17 -2.83 -6.81
C LYS A 92 -16.96 -2.35 -7.61
N ARG A 93 -17.16 -1.32 -8.44
CA ARG A 93 -16.07 -0.62 -9.12
C ARG A 93 -16.16 0.86 -8.83
N VAL A 94 -15.07 1.45 -8.36
CA VAL A 94 -14.99 2.85 -7.94
C VAL A 94 -13.87 3.56 -8.69
N ALA A 95 -14.16 4.71 -9.30
CA ALA A 95 -13.13 5.57 -9.87
C ALA A 95 -12.36 6.28 -8.74
N LEU A 96 -11.03 6.24 -8.78
CA LEU A 96 -10.22 6.82 -7.71
C LEU A 96 -10.02 8.32 -7.90
N ASN A 97 -10.38 9.10 -6.88
CA ASN A 97 -10.03 10.51 -6.73
C ASN A 97 -8.79 10.65 -5.81
N GLU A 98 -8.32 11.86 -5.58
CA GLU A 98 -7.14 12.10 -4.75
C GLU A 98 -7.31 11.66 -3.28
N ASN A 99 -8.52 11.77 -2.72
CA ASN A 99 -8.79 11.29 -1.36
C ASN A 99 -8.68 9.76 -1.29
N HIS A 100 -9.20 9.05 -2.29
CA HIS A 100 -9.07 7.60 -2.38
C HIS A 100 -7.60 7.17 -2.52
N LYS A 101 -6.83 7.83 -3.40
CA LYS A 101 -5.39 7.57 -3.57
C LYS A 101 -4.64 7.77 -2.26
N LYS A 102 -4.94 8.86 -1.54
CA LYS A 102 -4.37 9.12 -0.21
C LYS A 102 -4.74 8.02 0.78
N ALA A 103 -6.00 7.62 0.86
CA ALA A 103 -6.44 6.56 1.78
C ALA A 103 -5.74 5.23 1.50
N ILE A 104 -5.53 4.87 0.23
CA ILE A 104 -4.77 3.67 -0.14
C ILE A 104 -3.30 3.81 0.29
N SER A 105 -2.67 4.98 0.03
CA SER A 105 -1.30 5.23 0.47
C SER A 105 -1.14 5.15 1.98
N ASP A 106 -2.07 5.73 2.74
CA ASP A 106 -2.08 5.68 4.20
C ASP A 106 -2.22 4.22 4.68
N TYR A 107 -3.10 3.43 4.05
CA TYR A 107 -3.26 2.00 4.33
C TYR A 107 -1.98 1.22 4.06
N LEU A 108 -1.30 1.45 2.93
CA LEU A 108 -0.04 0.77 2.60
C LEU A 108 1.07 1.09 3.61
N HIS A 109 1.16 2.34 4.08
CA HIS A 109 2.11 2.71 5.13
C HIS A 109 1.77 2.03 6.46
N GLU A 110 0.49 1.98 6.85
CA GLU A 110 0.04 1.29 8.05
C GLU A 110 0.35 -0.22 7.97
N LEU A 111 0.04 -0.85 6.83
CA LEU A 111 0.32 -2.27 6.59
C LEU A 111 1.81 -2.56 6.55
N LEU A 112 2.64 -1.69 5.96
CA LEU A 112 4.09 -1.81 5.98
C LEU A 112 4.59 -1.84 7.43
N ASN A 113 4.19 -0.86 8.24
CA ASN A 113 4.58 -0.82 9.65
C ASN A 113 4.16 -2.11 10.39
N LYS A 114 2.93 -2.60 10.14
CA LYS A 114 2.44 -3.87 10.70
C LYS A 114 3.23 -5.09 10.24
N SER A 115 3.62 -5.14 8.97
CA SER A 115 4.41 -6.25 8.42
C SER A 115 5.82 -6.34 9.01
N LEU A 116 6.32 -5.25 9.60
CA LEU A 116 7.62 -5.18 10.27
C LEU A 116 7.54 -5.49 11.78
N GLU A 117 6.34 -5.56 12.35
CA GLU A 117 6.15 -5.97 13.75
C GLU A 117 6.47 -7.46 13.93
N GLU A 118 6.96 -7.84 15.11
CA GLU A 118 7.19 -9.25 15.45
C GLU A 118 5.87 -10.03 15.40
N GLN A 119 5.83 -11.07 14.58
CA GLN A 119 4.65 -11.93 14.44
C GLN A 119 4.77 -13.10 15.39
N ILE A 120 3.84 -13.16 16.35
CA ILE A 120 3.69 -14.32 17.23
C ILE A 120 2.90 -15.40 16.44
N PRO A 121 3.35 -16.66 16.47
CA PRO A 121 2.64 -17.74 15.77
C PRO A 121 1.29 -18.01 16.43
N TYR A 122 0.23 -18.02 15.60
CA TYR A 122 -1.12 -18.40 16.00
C TYR A 122 -1.77 -19.24 14.89
N HIS A 123 -2.67 -20.14 15.27
CA HIS A 123 -3.36 -21.04 14.34
C HIS A 123 -4.60 -20.42 13.67
N ALA A 124 -5.07 -19.30 14.20
CA ALA A 124 -6.19 -18.53 13.67
C ALA A 124 -5.86 -17.03 13.75
N GLY A 125 -6.46 -16.28 12.84
CA GLY A 125 -6.26 -14.83 12.74
C GLY A 125 -6.63 -14.33 11.35
N GLN A 126 -6.68 -13.01 11.25
CA GLN A 126 -6.92 -12.31 10.00
C GLN A 126 -5.61 -12.15 9.24
N TRP A 127 -5.64 -12.39 7.93
CA TRP A 127 -4.50 -12.19 7.06
C TRP A 127 -4.74 -11.00 6.16
N TYR A 128 -3.77 -10.09 6.11
CA TYR A 128 -3.83 -8.91 5.28
C TYR A 128 -2.62 -8.86 4.37
N SER A 129 -2.85 -8.59 3.08
CA SER A 129 -1.75 -8.50 2.12
C SER A 129 -1.90 -7.33 1.14
N ALA A 130 -0.76 -6.87 0.64
CA ALA A 130 -0.67 -5.97 -0.50
C ALA A 130 0.42 -6.45 -1.46
N GLU A 131 0.07 -6.62 -2.72
CA GLU A 131 0.96 -7.15 -3.75
C GLU A 131 0.79 -6.41 -5.08
N THR A 132 1.91 -6.01 -5.70
CA THR A 132 1.92 -5.57 -7.09
C THR A 132 1.99 -6.77 -8.04
N ILE A 133 1.48 -6.63 -9.27
CA ILE A 133 1.48 -7.72 -10.27
C ILE A 133 2.86 -8.37 -10.51
N ASP A 134 3.93 -7.59 -10.37
CA ASP A 134 5.32 -8.01 -10.58
C ASP A 134 6.03 -8.39 -9.28
N SER A 135 5.29 -8.41 -8.17
CA SER A 135 5.77 -8.70 -6.81
C SER A 135 6.93 -7.80 -6.36
N THR A 136 7.10 -6.61 -6.96
CA THR A 136 8.08 -5.61 -6.50
C THR A 136 7.73 -5.05 -5.13
N LEU A 137 6.43 -5.00 -4.80
CA LEU A 137 5.92 -4.77 -3.45
C LEU A 137 5.14 -6.01 -3.01
N VAL A 138 5.54 -6.58 -1.87
CA VAL A 138 4.81 -7.64 -1.17
C VAL A 138 4.81 -7.32 0.31
N LEU A 139 3.63 -7.03 0.86
CA LEU A 139 3.41 -6.80 2.29
C LEU A 139 2.45 -7.88 2.80
N ASN A 140 2.76 -8.44 3.97
CA ASN A 140 1.92 -9.43 4.62
C ASN A 140 1.86 -9.14 6.12
N TYR A 141 0.67 -9.24 6.69
CA TYR A 141 0.46 -9.08 8.12
C TYR A 141 -0.57 -10.10 8.60
N HIS A 142 -0.14 -10.97 9.51
CA HIS A 142 -1.03 -11.87 10.23
C HIS A 142 -1.43 -11.24 11.56
N GLU A 143 -2.73 -11.10 11.78
CA GLU A 143 -3.28 -10.58 13.01
C GLU A 143 -4.06 -11.64 13.77
N ALA A 144 -3.51 -12.12 14.89
CA ALA A 144 -4.21 -13.09 15.75
C ALA A 144 -5.31 -12.48 16.66
N GLY A 145 -5.29 -11.16 16.86
CA GLY A 145 -6.16 -10.47 17.81
C GLY A 145 -7.43 -9.83 17.23
N ASN A 146 -7.57 -9.79 15.89
CA ASN A 146 -8.71 -9.19 15.17
C ASN A 146 -9.04 -7.73 15.57
N ASN A 147 -8.03 -6.96 16.01
CA ASN A 147 -8.12 -5.59 16.51
C ASN A 147 -7.81 -4.53 15.44
N TRP A 148 -7.07 -4.89 14.40
CA TRP A 148 -6.64 -4.00 13.35
C TRP A 148 -7.77 -3.83 12.34
N LYS A 149 -8.18 -2.57 12.15
CA LYS A 149 -9.31 -2.22 11.28
C LYS A 149 -8.87 -1.49 10.03
N GLY A 150 -7.58 -1.57 9.66
CA GLY A 150 -7.02 -0.84 8.51
C GLY A 150 -7.76 -1.11 7.21
N PHE A 151 -8.01 -2.38 6.89
CA PHE A 151 -8.72 -2.78 5.67
C PHE A 151 -10.18 -2.28 5.65
N MET A 152 -10.89 -2.40 6.77
CA MET A 152 -12.27 -1.89 6.90
C MET A 152 -12.33 -0.36 6.75
N LYS A 153 -11.40 0.37 7.39
CA LYS A 153 -11.30 1.83 7.25
C LYS A 153 -11.09 2.21 5.78
N LEU A 154 -10.18 1.54 5.08
CA LEU A 154 -9.95 1.76 3.65
C LEU A 154 -11.23 1.55 2.83
N LYS A 155 -11.97 0.46 3.05
CA LYS A 155 -13.24 0.20 2.35
C LYS A 155 -14.27 1.30 2.55
N VAL A 156 -14.36 1.85 3.77
CA VAL A 156 -15.24 2.98 4.07
C VAL A 156 -14.82 4.22 3.29
N GLU A 157 -13.52 4.55 3.26
CA GLU A 157 -13.01 5.67 2.48
C GLU A 157 -13.26 5.52 0.97
N LEU A 158 -13.11 4.31 0.42
CA LEU A 158 -13.41 4.01 -1.00
C LEU A 158 -14.91 4.02 -1.33
N SER A 159 -15.78 4.14 -0.32
CA SER A 159 -17.22 4.17 -0.51
C SER A 159 -17.86 5.55 -0.40
N LYS A 160 -17.06 6.57 -0.05
CA LYS A 160 -17.47 7.97 -0.06
C LYS A 160 -17.47 8.55 -1.48
#